data_AF-A0A3C1KY69-F1
#
_entry.id   AF-A0A3C1KY69-F1
#
_cell.length_a   1.000
_cell.length_b   1.000
_cell.length_c   1.000
_cell.angle_alpha   90.00
_cell.angle_beta   90.00
_cell.angle_gamma   90.00
#
_symmetry.space_group_name_H-M   'P 1'
#
loop_
_entity.id
_entity.type
_entity.pdbx_description
1 polymer ?
#
loop_
_entity_poly.entity_id
_entity_poly.type
_entity_poly.pdbx_seq_one_letter_code
_entity_poly.pdbx_strand_id
1 'polypeptide(L)'
;MLVLVINCGSSSIKADLVDSRSGKRSARARVERVATESCFVRWDDGPADALGDVDHRGAIAKILSTLVARAGEVAIDVVGHRVVHGGADFTDSVLITDQVVAQIEAVSPLAPLHNPPNLAGIRAARSALPEATHVAVFDTSFHASMPPKAYKYAIDQQVAKVHSVRRYGFHGTSHRWVAQQAALWMEAPAHQLRIITCHLGNGASVCAVERGRSVETSMGMTPLEGLVMGTRSGDLDAGAVLHLMDAMALSVSETSEMLNRRSGLLGLSGLSHDLRDVEAQADAGDERCRDAIDVYAHRIRKYIGAYAAVMGGVDVIVFTGGVGENSAQIRRLATDQLSFLGAVVDHQTNHDCDVCFERPVFEISTKTSRVKVVAIATDEERAIAQDAAQIHQSLLGDEVSMAIPIAISARHVHLSREAVNSLFGEDHQLTPLRALSQPGQFACQESVDLIGPKRTIERVRVLGPIRSNCQIEVSRTDEFTLGVDAPVRRSGDVAGSSPITLKGPAGSLSLSEGLICAWRHIHMTPTDALRFGVDDGDVVEVRVDTDGRDLIFGDVLVRVSPNYRLEMHIDTDEGNAAELSPGDSGILTMTGATAHLRKGKLS
;
A
#
# COMPACT_ATOMS: atom_id res chain seq x y z
N MET A 1 18.46 -12.55 -2.86
CA MET A 1 19.51 -11.50 -2.86
C MET A 1 19.68 -11.09 -1.42
N LEU A 2 20.92 -11.00 -0.94
CA LEU A 2 21.19 -10.57 0.43
C LEU A 2 21.09 -9.05 0.50
N VAL A 3 20.33 -8.55 1.46
CA VAL A 3 20.15 -7.13 1.74
C VAL A 3 20.57 -6.88 3.17
N LEU A 4 21.44 -5.89 3.38
CA LEU A 4 21.76 -5.41 4.72
C LEU A 4 20.67 -4.44 5.16
N VAL A 5 19.94 -4.79 6.22
CA VAL A 5 18.89 -3.94 6.79
C VAL A 5 19.40 -3.28 8.05
N ILE A 6 19.29 -1.94 8.15
CA ILE A 6 19.78 -1.15 9.28
C ILE A 6 18.62 -0.38 9.91
N ASN A 7 18.50 -0.48 11.23
CA ASN A 7 17.53 0.25 12.04
C ASN A 7 18.23 0.91 13.23
N CYS A 8 18.33 2.24 13.19
CA CYS A 8 18.94 3.05 14.25
C CYS A 8 17.87 3.65 15.17
N GLY A 9 17.80 3.19 16.41
CA GLY A 9 17.05 3.85 17.48
C GLY A 9 17.90 4.88 18.22
N SER A 10 17.30 5.61 19.16
CA SER A 10 18.02 6.63 19.94
C SER A 10 19.19 6.06 20.76
N SER A 11 19.10 4.80 21.20
CA SER A 11 20.08 4.15 22.07
C SER A 11 20.48 2.75 21.63
N SER A 12 20.11 2.34 20.41
CA SER A 12 20.34 0.99 19.90
C SER A 12 20.44 0.96 18.38
N ILE A 13 21.11 -0.05 17.83
CA ILE A 13 21.18 -0.30 16.39
C ILE A 13 20.89 -1.78 16.15
N LYS A 14 19.97 -2.08 15.23
CA LYS A 14 19.78 -3.45 14.71
C LYS A 14 20.30 -3.48 13.29
N ALA A 15 21.09 -4.49 12.96
CA ALA A 15 21.55 -4.74 11.61
C ALA A 15 21.41 -6.23 11.27
N ASP A 16 20.68 -6.54 10.20
CA ASP A 16 20.38 -7.91 9.77
C ASP A 16 20.80 -8.08 8.31
N LEU A 17 21.47 -9.19 8.00
CA LEU A 17 21.71 -9.60 6.61
C LEU A 17 20.61 -10.58 6.21
N VAL A 18 19.68 -10.12 5.38
CA VAL A 18 18.41 -10.80 5.07
C VAL A 18 18.37 -11.21 3.60
N ASP A 19 18.06 -12.47 3.30
CA ASP A 19 17.68 -12.82 1.93
C ASP A 19 16.26 -12.32 1.63
N SER A 20 16.13 -11.38 0.69
CA SER A 20 14.87 -10.68 0.41
C SER A 20 13.72 -11.60 -0.06
N ARG A 21 14.02 -12.79 -0.60
CA ARG A 21 13.00 -13.74 -1.06
C ARG A 21 12.53 -14.63 0.08
N SER A 22 13.48 -15.33 0.70
CA SER A 22 13.20 -16.34 1.73
C SER A 22 12.97 -15.77 3.13
N GLY A 23 13.47 -14.56 3.41
CA GLY A 23 13.46 -13.97 4.76
C GLY A 23 14.50 -14.54 5.72
N LYS A 24 15.34 -15.48 5.26
CA LYS A 24 16.39 -16.09 6.08
C LYS A 24 17.44 -15.04 6.43
N ARG A 25 17.81 -14.95 7.71
CA ARG A 25 18.92 -14.12 8.19
C ARG A 25 20.21 -14.93 8.22
N SER A 26 21.28 -14.42 7.62
CA SER A 26 22.61 -15.02 7.65
C SER A 26 23.51 -14.44 8.75
N ALA A 27 23.22 -13.23 9.22
CA ALA A 27 23.89 -12.61 10.36
C ALA A 27 22.98 -11.56 11.01
N ARG A 28 23.10 -11.39 12.33
CA ARG A 28 22.39 -10.34 13.07
C ARG A 28 23.32 -9.68 14.08
N ALA A 29 23.26 -8.35 14.13
CA ALA A 29 23.92 -7.53 15.12
C ALA A 29 22.88 -6.72 15.90
N ARG A 30 22.99 -6.72 17.22
CA ARG A 30 22.19 -5.90 18.14
C ARG A 30 23.14 -5.06 18.96
N VAL A 31 23.24 -3.77 18.64
CA VAL A 31 24.00 -2.80 19.42
C VAL A 31 23.06 -2.14 20.42
N GLU A 32 23.46 -2.09 21.67
CA GLU A 32 22.69 -1.46 22.75
C GLU A 32 23.54 -0.44 23.49
N ARG A 33 22.87 0.53 24.11
CA ARG A 33 23.48 1.60 24.91
C ARG A 33 24.48 2.46 24.11
N VAL A 34 24.13 2.76 22.87
CA VAL A 34 24.90 3.65 21.98
C VAL A 34 25.09 5.03 22.63
N ALA A 35 26.24 5.66 22.38
CA ALA A 35 26.67 6.92 23.01
C ALA A 35 26.77 6.85 24.54
N THR A 36 27.18 5.68 25.05
CA THR A 36 27.56 5.49 26.46
C THR A 36 28.82 4.64 26.55
N GLU A 37 29.58 4.78 27.65
CA GLU A 37 30.76 3.95 27.95
C GLU A 37 30.45 2.45 27.99
N SER A 38 29.19 2.09 28.25
CA SER A 38 28.71 0.71 28.35
C SER A 38 28.12 0.16 27.04
N CYS A 39 28.35 0.83 25.90
CA CYS A 39 27.87 0.36 24.60
C CYS A 39 28.47 -1.02 24.28
N PHE A 40 27.63 -1.93 23.82
CA PHE A 40 28.04 -3.28 23.41
C PHE A 40 27.27 -3.75 22.17
N VAL A 41 27.82 -4.73 21.47
CA VAL A 41 27.15 -5.47 20.39
C VAL A 41 26.94 -6.92 20.80
N ARG A 42 25.77 -7.46 20.53
CA ARG A 42 25.47 -8.88 20.60
C ARG A 42 25.24 -9.43 19.21
N TRP A 43 25.95 -10.49 18.88
CA TRP A 43 25.76 -11.28 17.67
C TRP A 43 24.81 -12.45 17.94
N ASP A 44 24.22 -13.02 16.90
CA ASP A 44 23.30 -14.15 17.02
C ASP A 44 23.95 -15.46 17.51
N ASP A 45 25.26 -15.56 17.42
CA ASP A 45 26.07 -16.75 17.71
C ASP A 45 27.12 -16.53 18.81
N GLY A 46 27.04 -15.43 19.56
CA GLY A 46 28.14 -15.06 20.47
C GLY A 46 27.75 -14.25 21.71
N PRO A 47 28.70 -14.10 22.65
CA PRO A 47 28.56 -13.21 23.79
C PRO A 47 28.52 -11.73 23.35
N ALA A 48 28.20 -10.85 24.30
CA ALA A 48 28.25 -9.41 24.03
C ALA A 48 29.69 -8.89 24.03
N ASP A 49 30.07 -8.15 22.99
CA ASP A 49 31.37 -7.50 22.85
C ASP A 49 31.25 -6.01 23.18
N ALA A 50 32.14 -5.49 24.03
CA ALA A 50 32.16 -4.07 24.37
C ALA A 50 32.61 -3.22 23.17
N LEU A 51 31.84 -2.18 22.85
CA LEU A 51 32.19 -1.19 21.82
C LEU A 51 32.83 0.07 22.42
N GLY A 52 32.64 0.30 23.73
CA GLY A 52 33.07 1.52 24.43
C GLY A 52 32.20 2.73 24.06
N ASP A 53 32.61 3.93 24.46
CA ASP A 53 31.87 5.14 24.12
C ASP A 53 31.98 5.46 22.62
N VAL A 54 30.98 5.03 21.85
CA VAL A 54 30.85 5.26 20.41
C VAL A 54 29.48 5.79 20.07
N ASP A 55 29.43 6.77 19.17
CA ASP A 55 28.19 7.25 18.57
C ASP A 55 27.65 6.27 17.51
N HIS A 56 26.47 6.55 16.94
CA HIS A 56 25.85 5.68 15.93
C HIS A 56 26.73 5.45 14.72
N ARG A 57 27.50 6.46 14.29
CA ARG A 57 28.41 6.37 13.14
C ARG A 57 29.54 5.40 13.45
N GLY A 58 30.20 5.56 14.59
CA GLY A 58 31.27 4.70 15.06
C GLY A 58 30.81 3.27 15.31
N ALA A 59 29.64 3.10 15.93
CA ALA A 59 29.04 1.78 16.17
C ALA A 59 28.76 1.04 14.85
N ILE A 60 28.17 1.71 13.85
CA ILE A 60 27.89 1.10 12.54
C ILE A 60 29.18 0.74 11.82
N ALA A 61 30.16 1.64 11.80
CA ALA A 61 31.46 1.35 11.17
C ALA A 61 32.12 0.10 11.78
N LYS A 62 32.03 -0.08 13.11
CA LYS A 62 32.57 -1.26 13.82
C LYS A 62 31.84 -2.56 13.49
N ILE A 63 30.51 -2.55 13.41
CA ILE A 63 29.76 -3.80 13.14
C ILE A 63 29.73 -4.14 11.65
N LEU A 64 29.85 -3.16 10.76
CA LEU A 64 29.69 -3.38 9.33
C LEU A 64 30.84 -4.19 8.73
N SER A 65 32.07 -3.98 9.18
CA SER A 65 33.22 -4.81 8.77
C SER A 65 33.00 -6.30 9.13
N THR A 66 32.48 -6.57 10.33
CA THR A 66 32.13 -7.93 10.76
C THR A 66 30.95 -8.50 9.97
N LEU A 67 29.92 -7.70 9.66
CA LEU A 67 28.79 -8.13 8.83
C LEU A 67 29.23 -8.49 7.40
N VAL A 68 30.11 -7.68 6.79
CA VAL A 68 30.71 -7.97 5.48
C VAL A 68 31.53 -9.26 5.55
N ALA A 69 32.36 -9.45 6.58
CA ALA A 69 33.10 -10.69 6.77
C ALA A 69 32.19 -11.92 6.92
N ARG A 70 31.07 -11.78 7.64
CA ARG A 70 30.05 -12.83 7.83
C ARG A 70 29.23 -13.11 6.56
N ALA A 71 29.13 -12.16 5.64
CA ALA A 71 28.52 -12.38 4.32
C ALA A 71 29.36 -13.32 3.43
N GLY A 72 30.64 -13.51 3.77
CA GLY A 72 31.56 -14.38 3.04
C GLY A 72 31.87 -13.82 1.64
N GLU A 73 31.79 -14.66 0.61
CA GLU A 73 32.02 -14.26 -0.78
C GLU A 73 30.83 -13.51 -1.40
N VAL A 74 29.69 -13.41 -0.70
CA VAL A 74 28.50 -12.74 -1.22
C VAL A 74 28.61 -11.23 -0.99
N ALA A 75 28.66 -10.47 -2.09
CA ALA A 75 28.65 -9.01 -2.03
C ALA A 75 27.33 -8.49 -1.43
N ILE A 76 27.43 -7.41 -0.64
CA ILE A 76 26.28 -6.69 -0.11
C ILE A 76 25.98 -5.55 -1.09
N ASP A 77 25.20 -5.85 -2.12
CA ASP A 77 24.89 -4.90 -3.20
C ASP A 77 23.76 -3.92 -2.83
N VAL A 78 23.01 -4.21 -1.75
CA VAL A 78 21.84 -3.42 -1.35
C VAL A 78 21.78 -3.24 0.16
N VAL A 79 21.49 -2.02 0.60
CA VAL A 79 21.29 -1.65 2.00
C VAL A 79 19.94 -0.96 2.19
N GLY A 80 19.06 -1.54 2.99
CA GLY A 80 17.79 -0.94 3.39
C GLY A 80 17.89 -0.22 4.74
N HIS A 81 17.46 1.03 4.81
CA HIS A 81 17.50 1.87 6.00
C HIS A 81 16.09 2.15 6.48
N ARG A 82 15.79 1.77 7.73
CA ARG A 82 14.57 2.24 8.37
C ARG A 82 14.70 3.71 8.74
N VAL A 83 13.74 4.53 8.32
CA VAL A 83 13.64 5.94 8.67
C VAL A 83 12.31 6.20 9.36
N VAL A 84 12.33 6.80 10.55
CA VAL A 84 11.10 6.92 11.34
C VAL A 84 10.11 7.91 10.75
N HIS A 85 10.56 9.06 10.25
CA HIS A 85 9.66 10.11 9.78
C HIS A 85 10.02 10.59 8.37
N GLY A 86 9.12 10.36 7.41
CA GLY A 86 9.25 10.82 6.01
C GLY A 86 8.58 12.16 5.71
N GLY A 87 7.82 12.72 6.65
CA GLY A 87 7.09 13.96 6.39
C GLY A 87 5.95 13.72 5.39
N ALA A 88 5.54 14.76 4.68
CA ALA A 88 4.43 14.65 3.72
C ALA A 88 4.89 14.16 2.34
N ASP A 89 6.18 14.27 2.04
CA ASP A 89 6.72 14.09 0.69
C ASP A 89 7.14 12.64 0.41
N PHE A 90 7.54 11.89 1.45
CA PHE A 90 7.92 10.48 1.33
C PHE A 90 6.73 9.55 1.57
N THR A 91 6.00 9.24 0.49
CA THR A 91 4.84 8.36 0.51
C THR A 91 5.17 6.89 0.26
N ASP A 92 6.39 6.58 -0.17
CA ASP A 92 6.90 5.24 -0.46
C ASP A 92 8.40 5.13 -0.11
N SER A 93 8.93 3.91 -0.23
CA SER A 93 10.37 3.65 -0.11
C SER A 93 11.13 4.23 -1.30
N VAL A 94 12.31 4.80 -1.07
CA VAL A 94 13.05 5.55 -2.11
C VAL A 94 14.54 5.19 -2.15
N LEU A 95 15.12 5.29 -3.34
CA LEU A 95 16.58 5.30 -3.51
C LEU A 95 17.18 6.51 -2.77
N ILE A 96 18.21 6.27 -1.96
CA ILE A 96 18.91 7.32 -1.21
C ILE A 96 19.90 8.02 -2.13
N THR A 97 19.59 9.27 -2.47
CA THR A 97 20.49 10.24 -3.09
C THR A 97 20.89 11.32 -2.08
N ASP A 98 21.82 12.21 -2.43
CA ASP A 98 22.17 13.35 -1.57
C ASP A 98 20.98 14.29 -1.34
N GLN A 99 20.10 14.43 -2.34
CA GLN A 99 18.85 15.17 -2.21
C GLN A 99 17.91 14.52 -1.18
N VAL A 100 17.75 13.19 -1.22
CA VAL A 100 16.94 12.46 -0.24
C VAL A 100 17.52 12.61 1.17
N VAL A 101 18.84 12.55 1.33
CA VAL A 101 19.49 12.79 2.63
C VAL A 101 19.17 14.19 3.16
N ALA A 102 19.26 15.22 2.32
CA ALA A 102 18.92 16.60 2.72
C ALA A 102 17.43 16.76 3.07
N GLN A 103 16.53 16.07 2.37
CA GLN A 103 15.10 16.07 2.66
C GLN A 103 14.78 15.37 4.00
N ILE A 104 15.41 14.22 4.29
CA ILE A 104 15.29 13.52 5.58
C ILE A 104 15.79 14.42 6.73
N GLU A 105 16.88 15.16 6.51
CA GLU A 105 17.41 16.14 7.45
C GLU A 105 16.42 17.29 7.70
N ALA A 106 15.79 17.82 6.64
CA ALA A 106 14.78 18.88 6.75
C ALA A 106 13.53 18.46 7.55
N VAL A 107 13.11 17.19 7.46
CA VAL A 107 11.95 16.66 8.24
C VAL A 107 12.34 16.13 9.62
N SER A 108 13.62 16.10 9.98
CA SER A 108 14.10 15.63 11.28
C SER A 108 13.51 16.37 12.50
N PRO A 109 13.17 17.68 12.43
CA PRO A 109 12.47 18.35 13.53
C PRO A 109 11.13 17.73 13.90
N LEU A 110 10.48 16.97 13.00
CA LEU A 110 9.23 16.26 13.30
C LEU A 110 9.45 15.00 14.16
N ALA A 111 10.67 14.44 14.16
CA ALA A 111 11.05 13.26 14.93
C ALA A 111 12.49 13.38 15.46
N PRO A 112 12.77 14.36 16.36
CA PRO A 112 14.14 14.73 16.74
C PRO A 112 14.90 13.62 17.48
N LEU A 113 14.19 12.69 18.12
CA LEU A 113 14.79 11.54 18.82
C LEU A 113 15.10 10.35 17.91
N HIS A 114 14.66 10.38 16.65
CA HIS A 114 14.67 9.21 15.77
C HIS A 114 15.38 9.46 14.44
N ASN A 115 15.01 10.52 13.71
CA ASN A 115 15.59 10.79 12.39
C ASN A 115 17.10 11.06 12.43
N PRO A 116 17.67 11.80 13.41
CA PRO A 116 19.12 12.02 13.45
C PRO A 116 19.94 10.73 13.60
N PRO A 117 19.59 9.77 14.48
CA PRO A 117 20.16 8.42 14.46
C PRO A 117 20.02 7.70 13.11
N ASN A 118 18.85 7.80 12.43
CA ASN A 118 18.66 7.18 11.11
C ASN A 118 19.63 7.77 10.06
N LEU A 119 19.77 9.10 10.02
CA LEU A 119 20.70 9.81 9.13
C LEU A 119 22.17 9.45 9.41
N ALA A 120 22.54 9.35 10.69
CA ALA A 120 23.87 8.91 11.07
C ALA A 120 24.16 7.50 10.53
N GLY A 121 23.18 6.59 10.60
CA GLY A 121 23.30 5.25 10.03
C GLY A 121 23.38 5.22 8.51
N ILE A 122 22.56 6.02 7.82
CA ILE A 122 22.61 6.17 6.36
C ILE A 122 24.00 6.65 5.92
N ARG A 123 24.51 7.72 6.54
CA ARG A 123 25.82 8.32 6.21
C ARG A 123 26.97 7.35 6.50
N ALA A 124 26.91 6.64 7.62
CA ALA A 124 27.92 5.64 7.98
C ALA A 124 27.96 4.47 7.00
N ALA A 125 26.80 3.92 6.64
CA ALA A 125 26.72 2.81 5.72
C ALA A 125 27.14 3.21 4.30
N ARG A 126 26.70 4.38 3.79
CA ARG A 126 27.12 4.88 2.46
C ARG A 126 28.63 5.09 2.37
N SER A 127 29.26 5.53 3.46
CA SER A 127 30.71 5.69 3.51
C SER A 127 31.45 4.35 3.49
N ALA A 128 30.84 3.29 4.00
CA ALA A 128 31.49 1.99 4.15
C ALA A 128 31.20 1.04 2.99
N LEU A 129 30.05 1.20 2.32
CA LEU A 129 29.61 0.43 1.15
C LEU A 129 29.22 1.39 0.00
N PRO A 130 30.18 2.14 -0.56
CA PRO A 130 29.88 3.20 -1.54
C PRO A 130 29.26 2.68 -2.84
N GLU A 131 29.57 1.44 -3.24
CA GLU A 131 29.06 0.81 -4.47
C GLU A 131 27.68 0.17 -4.28
N ALA A 132 27.20 0.03 -3.04
CA ALA A 132 25.91 -0.57 -2.76
C ALA A 132 24.76 0.40 -3.07
N THR A 133 23.61 -0.14 -3.47
CA THR A 133 22.35 0.61 -3.56
C THR A 133 21.78 0.85 -2.17
N HIS A 134 21.59 2.11 -1.79
CA HIS A 134 21.02 2.48 -0.50
C HIS A 134 19.55 2.89 -0.65
N VAL A 135 18.65 2.31 0.14
CA VAL A 135 17.20 2.59 0.10
C VAL A 135 16.71 3.03 1.46
N ALA A 136 15.87 4.07 1.52
CA ALA A 136 15.16 4.50 2.71
C ALA A 136 13.74 3.95 2.70
N VAL A 137 13.34 3.30 3.79
CA VAL A 137 11.98 2.80 4.03
C VAL A 137 11.40 3.53 5.23
N PHE A 138 10.31 4.26 5.02
CA PHE A 138 9.76 5.17 6.02
C PHE A 138 8.64 4.53 6.83
N ASP A 139 8.66 4.66 8.15
CA ASP A 139 7.57 4.21 9.02
C ASP A 139 6.25 4.94 8.77
N THR A 140 6.31 6.13 8.15
CA THR A 140 5.15 6.98 7.83
C THR A 140 4.54 6.66 6.46
N SER A 141 5.26 6.00 5.55
CA SER A 141 4.86 5.91 4.13
C SER A 141 3.55 5.17 3.93
N PHE A 142 3.35 4.05 4.62
CA PHE A 142 2.11 3.26 4.52
C PHE A 142 0.85 4.07 4.88
N HIS A 143 0.99 5.05 5.77
CA HIS A 143 -0.07 5.91 6.25
C HIS A 143 -0.32 7.14 5.35
N ALA A 144 0.49 7.36 4.32
CA ALA A 144 0.30 8.45 3.36
C ALA A 144 -1.05 8.36 2.61
N SER A 145 -1.65 7.17 2.57
CA SER A 145 -2.97 6.92 1.99
C SER A 145 -4.16 7.38 2.83
N MET A 146 -3.95 7.87 4.06
CA MET A 146 -5.03 8.40 4.91
C MET A 146 -5.75 9.58 4.22
N PRO A 147 -7.09 9.61 4.21
CA PRO A 147 -7.84 10.73 3.65
C PRO A 147 -7.73 11.99 4.53
N PRO A 148 -7.99 13.21 4.00
CA PRO A 148 -7.92 14.45 4.77
C PRO A 148 -8.70 14.46 6.08
N LYS A 149 -9.85 13.78 6.12
CA LYS A 149 -10.67 13.65 7.34
C LYS A 149 -10.00 12.86 8.47
N ALA A 150 -9.04 11.99 8.16
CA ALA A 150 -8.31 11.17 9.12
C ALA A 150 -7.02 11.86 9.60
N TYR A 151 -6.34 12.59 8.70
CA TYR A 151 -5.05 13.18 9.06
C TYR A 151 -5.07 14.64 9.53
N LYS A 152 -6.14 15.41 9.27
CA LYS A 152 -6.19 16.81 9.69
C LYS A 152 -6.61 16.92 11.16
N TYR A 153 -5.84 17.66 11.95
CA TYR A 153 -6.31 18.12 13.25
C TYR A 153 -7.26 19.31 13.10
N ALA A 154 -8.21 19.42 14.02
CA ALA A 154 -9.19 20.50 14.08
C ALA A 154 -8.60 21.78 14.70
N ILE A 155 -7.55 22.32 14.05
CA ILE A 155 -6.90 23.59 14.38
C ILE A 155 -6.90 24.53 13.17
N ASP A 156 -6.43 25.76 13.35
CA ASP A 156 -6.25 26.71 12.25
C ASP A 156 -5.43 26.08 11.12
N GLN A 157 -6.00 26.08 9.91
CA GLN A 157 -5.43 25.36 8.77
C GLN A 157 -4.18 26.05 8.20
N GLN A 158 -4.01 27.36 8.39
CA GLN A 158 -2.79 28.06 7.98
C GLN A 158 -1.65 27.73 8.92
N VAL A 159 -1.90 27.75 10.23
CA VAL A 159 -0.94 27.30 11.25
C VAL A 159 -0.52 25.86 10.98
N ALA A 160 -1.49 24.97 10.74
CA ALA A 160 -1.21 23.57 10.45
C ALA A 160 -0.35 23.40 9.20
N LYS A 161 -0.63 24.14 8.13
CA LYS A 161 0.12 24.08 6.86
C LYS A 161 1.56 24.58 7.02
N VAL A 162 1.76 25.72 7.68
CA VAL A 162 3.10 26.33 7.85
C VAL A 162 4.03 25.43 8.69
N HIS A 163 3.48 24.76 9.69
CA HIS A 163 4.24 23.91 10.60
C HIS A 163 4.14 22.41 10.31
N SER A 164 3.54 22.02 9.17
CA SER A 164 3.33 20.62 8.79
C SER A 164 2.62 19.79 9.87
N VAL A 165 1.67 20.40 10.60
CA VAL A 165 0.92 19.74 11.68
C VAL A 165 -0.22 18.93 11.07
N ARG A 166 -0.07 17.61 11.11
CA ARG A 166 -1.05 16.62 10.69
C ARG A 166 -0.73 15.27 11.33
N ARG A 167 -1.67 14.32 11.26
CA ARG A 167 -1.37 12.91 11.51
C ARG A 167 -0.45 12.40 10.41
N TYR A 168 0.64 11.77 10.82
CA TYR A 168 1.52 11.00 9.95
C TYR A 168 1.35 9.50 10.19
N GLY A 169 1.34 9.07 11.46
CA GLY A 169 1.31 7.67 11.83
C GLY A 169 2.67 6.98 11.71
N PHE A 170 2.88 5.92 12.48
CA PHE A 170 4.14 5.16 12.52
C PHE A 170 3.86 3.66 12.64
N HIS A 171 4.92 2.85 12.66
CA HIS A 171 4.84 1.39 12.48
C HIS A 171 4.22 1.00 11.13
N GLY A 172 4.31 1.86 10.11
CA GLY A 172 3.72 1.64 8.80
C GLY A 172 4.25 0.38 8.13
N THR A 173 5.56 0.11 8.21
CA THR A 173 6.18 -1.12 7.69
C THR A 173 5.57 -2.36 8.36
N SER A 174 5.40 -2.35 9.69
CA SER A 174 4.79 -3.47 10.43
C SER A 174 3.32 -3.64 10.07
N HIS A 175 2.52 -2.57 10.09
CA HIS A 175 1.09 -2.62 9.73
C HIS A 175 0.89 -3.13 8.32
N ARG A 176 1.68 -2.65 7.35
CA ARG A 176 1.67 -3.13 5.96
C ARG A 176 1.98 -4.61 5.88
N TRP A 177 3.06 -5.05 6.55
CA TRP A 177 3.49 -6.44 6.57
C TRP A 177 2.40 -7.36 7.10
N VAL A 178 1.87 -7.09 8.30
CA VAL A 178 0.90 -8.00 8.92
C VAL A 178 -0.47 -7.96 8.26
N ALA A 179 -0.85 -6.83 7.64
CA ALA A 179 -2.06 -6.76 6.82
C ALA A 179 -1.92 -7.65 5.56
N GLN A 180 -0.75 -7.66 4.92
CA GLN A 180 -0.47 -8.55 3.79
C GLN A 180 -0.47 -10.02 4.21
N GLN A 181 0.16 -10.36 5.34
CA GLN A 181 0.13 -11.73 5.88
C GLN A 181 -1.29 -12.17 6.23
N ALA A 182 -2.10 -11.30 6.82
CA ALA A 182 -3.51 -11.58 7.11
C ALA A 182 -4.31 -11.83 5.82
N ALA A 183 -4.09 -11.04 4.76
CA ALA A 183 -4.76 -11.24 3.48
C ALA A 183 -4.38 -12.58 2.82
N LEU A 184 -3.09 -12.92 2.83
CA LEU A 184 -2.59 -14.22 2.34
C LEU A 184 -3.20 -15.39 3.11
N TRP A 185 -3.27 -15.29 4.43
CA TRP A 185 -3.86 -16.32 5.29
C TRP A 185 -5.38 -16.45 5.12
N MET A 186 -6.08 -15.34 4.90
CA MET A 186 -7.51 -15.33 4.58
C MET A 186 -7.82 -15.87 3.18
N GLU A 187 -6.79 -16.14 2.36
CA GLU A 187 -6.92 -16.53 0.95
C GLU A 187 -7.77 -15.52 0.15
N ALA A 188 -7.68 -14.26 0.54
CA ALA A 188 -8.49 -13.19 -0.02
C ALA A 188 -7.62 -11.99 -0.40
N PRO A 189 -7.85 -11.36 -1.57
CA PRO A 189 -7.11 -10.16 -1.93
C PRO A 189 -7.29 -9.03 -0.91
N ALA A 190 -6.21 -8.31 -0.59
CA ALA A 190 -6.24 -7.24 0.41
C ALA A 190 -7.27 -6.14 0.09
N HIS A 191 -7.58 -5.89 -1.20
CA HIS A 191 -8.59 -4.92 -1.62
C HIS A 191 -10.04 -5.32 -1.30
N GLN A 192 -10.28 -6.54 -0.84
CA GLN A 192 -11.60 -7.04 -0.42
C GLN A 192 -11.76 -7.09 1.10
N LEU A 193 -10.72 -6.78 1.87
CA LEU A 193 -10.70 -6.93 3.32
C LEU A 193 -10.71 -5.59 4.04
N ARG A 194 -11.29 -5.60 5.24
CA ARG A 194 -11.17 -4.59 6.29
C ARG A 194 -10.43 -5.20 7.46
N ILE A 195 -9.20 -4.77 7.68
CA ILE A 195 -8.28 -5.34 8.65
C ILE A 195 -7.95 -4.28 9.69
N ILE A 196 -8.05 -4.62 10.97
CA ILE A 196 -7.54 -3.79 12.06
C ILE A 196 -6.25 -4.42 12.56
N THR A 197 -5.13 -3.72 12.44
CA THR A 197 -3.82 -4.20 12.88
C THR A 197 -3.43 -3.51 14.19
N CYS A 198 -3.18 -4.30 15.22
CA CYS A 198 -2.77 -3.85 16.55
C CYS A 198 -1.29 -4.20 16.74
N HIS A 199 -0.40 -3.26 16.42
CA HIS A 199 1.02 -3.39 16.73
C HIS A 199 1.24 -2.99 18.19
N LEU A 200 1.47 -3.97 19.06
CA LEU A 200 1.60 -3.77 20.49
C LEU A 200 3.03 -4.16 20.91
N GLY A 201 3.82 -3.18 21.30
CA GLY A 201 5.15 -3.35 21.88
C GLY A 201 5.41 -2.25 22.91
N ASN A 202 6.69 -1.93 23.13
CA ASN A 202 7.05 -0.79 24.00
C ASN A 202 6.55 0.55 23.43
N GLY A 203 6.49 0.67 22.10
CA GLY A 203 5.60 1.58 21.39
C GLY A 203 4.40 0.79 20.85
N ALA A 204 3.21 1.39 20.86
CA ALA A 204 1.99 0.70 20.44
C ALA A 204 1.12 1.58 19.54
N SER A 205 0.53 0.98 18.51
CA SER A 205 -0.40 1.66 17.62
C SER A 205 -1.41 0.71 17.00
N VAL A 206 -2.60 1.21 16.70
CA VAL A 206 -3.61 0.54 15.89
C VAL A 206 -3.67 1.19 14.51
N CYS A 207 -3.90 0.42 13.46
CA CYS A 207 -4.17 0.92 12.12
C CYS A 207 -5.44 0.27 11.54
N ALA A 208 -6.28 1.07 10.89
CA ALA A 208 -7.39 0.62 10.08
C ALA A 208 -6.91 0.46 8.63
N VAL A 209 -6.94 -0.76 8.11
CA VAL A 209 -6.55 -1.08 6.73
C VAL A 209 -7.80 -1.49 5.95
N GLU A 210 -8.26 -0.60 5.07
CA GLU A 210 -9.40 -0.85 4.20
C GLU A 210 -8.91 -0.92 2.76
N ARG A 211 -9.30 -1.99 2.06
CA ARG A 211 -8.90 -2.24 0.67
C ARG A 211 -7.37 -2.21 0.47
N GLY A 212 -6.63 -2.79 1.42
CA GLY A 212 -5.17 -2.86 1.39
C GLY A 212 -4.43 -1.55 1.70
N ARG A 213 -5.12 -0.49 2.13
CA ARG A 213 -4.52 0.82 2.43
C ARG A 213 -4.86 1.30 3.83
N SER A 214 -3.94 2.03 4.44
CA SER A 214 -4.17 2.64 5.74
C SER A 214 -5.14 3.80 5.61
N VAL A 215 -6.33 3.65 6.18
CA VAL A 215 -7.37 4.70 6.18
C VAL A 215 -7.45 5.47 7.50
N GLU A 216 -6.85 4.92 8.57
CA GLU A 216 -6.73 5.56 9.88
C GLU A 216 -5.58 4.91 10.69
N THR A 217 -4.93 5.66 11.58
CA THR A 217 -3.88 5.15 12.48
C THR A 217 -3.82 5.91 13.79
N SER A 218 -3.55 5.23 14.91
CA SER A 218 -3.70 5.84 16.25
C SER A 218 -2.62 6.85 16.58
N MET A 219 -1.41 6.66 16.05
CA MET A 219 -0.33 7.61 16.29
C MET A 219 -0.51 8.85 15.42
N GLY A 220 -0.03 9.97 15.94
CA GLY A 220 -0.35 11.31 15.46
C GLY A 220 0.68 11.90 14.52
N MET A 221 0.94 13.19 14.75
CA MET A 221 2.10 13.88 14.20
C MET A 221 3.39 13.27 14.76
N THR A 222 3.33 12.81 16.01
CA THR A 222 4.43 12.18 16.73
C THR A 222 3.99 10.80 17.25
N PRO A 223 4.93 9.93 17.65
CA PRO A 223 4.60 8.63 18.23
C PRO A 223 3.96 8.68 19.64
N LEU A 224 3.52 9.86 20.12
CA LEU A 224 2.98 10.06 21.46
C LEU A 224 1.46 9.85 21.53
N GLU A 225 0.71 10.29 20.50
CA GLU A 225 -0.76 10.14 20.46
C GLU A 225 -1.15 8.65 20.32
N GLY A 226 -2.35 8.30 20.79
CA GLY A 226 -2.93 6.99 20.59
C GLY A 226 -2.96 6.15 21.86
N LEU A 227 -2.43 4.94 21.74
CA LEU A 227 -2.45 3.95 22.81
C LEU A 227 -1.56 4.37 23.98
N VAL A 228 -1.88 3.84 25.16
CA VAL A 228 -0.92 3.74 26.26
C VAL A 228 0.26 2.89 25.78
N MET A 229 1.47 3.26 26.15
CA MET A 229 2.69 2.53 25.77
C MET A 229 3.55 2.27 27.01
N GLY A 230 4.78 1.77 26.86
CA GLY A 230 5.60 1.48 28.04
C GLY A 230 5.91 2.72 28.87
N THR A 231 6.31 3.82 28.21
CA THR A 231 6.69 5.09 28.87
C THR A 231 5.96 6.33 28.32
N ARG A 232 5.20 6.17 27.24
CA ARG A 232 4.45 7.25 26.59
C ARG A 232 3.01 7.28 27.06
N SER A 233 2.45 8.49 27.24
CA SER A 233 1.10 8.68 27.77
C SER A 233 -0.01 8.12 26.88
N GLY A 234 0.17 8.16 25.56
CA GLY A 234 -0.96 8.03 24.64
C GLY A 234 -1.84 9.29 24.67
N ASP A 235 -3.11 9.12 24.31
CA ASP A 235 -4.11 10.19 24.34
C ASP A 235 -4.23 10.85 25.72
N LEU A 236 -4.08 12.17 25.75
CA LEU A 236 -4.29 13.01 26.92
C LEU A 236 -5.02 14.29 26.50
N ASP A 237 -5.84 14.84 27.39
CA ASP A 237 -6.49 16.14 27.16
C ASP A 237 -5.44 17.25 27.08
N ALA A 238 -5.44 18.02 25.99
CA ALA A 238 -4.55 19.16 25.81
C ALA A 238 -4.74 20.22 26.91
N GLY A 239 -5.98 20.41 27.41
CA GLY A 239 -6.25 21.31 28.52
C GLY A 239 -5.56 20.86 29.81
N ALA A 240 -5.55 19.55 30.09
CA ALA A 240 -4.83 18.99 31.23
C ALA A 240 -3.31 19.18 31.11
N VAL A 241 -2.75 19.03 29.90
CA VAL A 241 -1.33 19.31 29.65
C VAL A 241 -0.99 20.77 29.95
N LEU A 242 -1.77 21.71 29.42
CA LEU A 242 -1.57 23.14 29.66
C LEU A 242 -1.70 23.50 31.15
N HIS A 243 -2.67 22.90 31.84
CA HIS A 243 -2.85 23.09 33.28
C HIS A 243 -1.63 22.61 34.08
N LEU A 244 -1.08 21.43 33.76
CA LEU A 244 0.12 20.90 34.42
C LEU A 244 1.35 21.76 34.15
N MET A 245 1.51 22.24 32.91
CA MET A 245 2.60 23.16 32.57
C MET A 245 2.56 24.42 33.41
N ASP A 246 1.39 25.02 33.58
CA ASP A 246 1.21 26.22 34.40
C ASP A 246 1.40 25.93 35.90
N ALA A 247 0.69 24.91 36.42
CA ALA A 247 0.68 24.59 37.85
C ALA A 247 2.06 24.14 38.38
N MET A 248 2.88 23.51 37.55
CA MET A 248 4.21 23.01 37.91
C MET A 248 5.34 23.85 37.31
N ALA A 249 5.02 24.94 36.60
CA ALA A 249 5.98 25.77 35.85
C ALA A 249 6.90 24.96 34.91
N LEU A 250 6.36 23.94 34.25
CA LEU A 250 7.15 23.06 33.37
C LEU A 250 7.46 23.75 32.05
N SER A 251 8.71 23.62 31.60
CA SER A 251 9.09 23.94 30.23
C SER A 251 8.51 22.92 29.23
N VAL A 252 8.56 23.27 27.94
CA VAL A 252 8.20 22.35 26.84
C VAL A 252 9.05 21.07 26.89
N SER A 253 10.34 21.19 27.22
CA SER A 253 11.25 20.05 27.32
C SER A 253 10.88 19.12 28.47
N GLU A 254 10.60 19.67 29.65
CA GLU A 254 10.22 18.88 30.83
C GLU A 254 8.85 18.21 30.65
N THR A 255 7.93 18.90 29.97
CA THR A 255 6.62 18.35 29.60
C THR A 255 6.77 17.22 28.60
N SER A 256 7.60 17.39 27.57
CA SER A 256 7.92 16.33 26.61
C SER A 256 8.55 15.11 27.29
N GLU A 257 9.48 15.32 28.22
CA GLU A 257 10.11 14.27 29.01
C GLU A 257 9.09 13.53 29.89
N MET A 258 8.20 14.27 30.57
CA MET A 258 7.12 13.68 31.36
C MET A 258 6.23 12.77 30.50
N LEU A 259 5.77 13.28 29.36
CA LEU A 259 4.83 12.57 28.49
C LEU A 259 5.46 11.40 27.72
N ASN A 260 6.75 11.49 27.35
CA ASN A 260 7.42 10.47 26.53
C ASN A 260 8.19 9.42 27.34
N ARG A 261 8.68 9.75 28.54
CA ARG A 261 9.62 8.90 29.29
C ARG A 261 9.12 8.49 30.67
N ARG A 262 8.18 9.23 31.27
CA ARG A 262 7.72 9.03 32.66
C ARG A 262 6.22 8.72 32.77
N SER A 263 5.56 8.43 31.65
CA SER A 263 4.11 8.14 31.57
C SER A 263 3.88 6.67 31.21
N GLY A 264 2.71 6.33 30.64
CA GLY A 264 2.43 4.99 30.14
C GLY A 264 2.28 3.94 31.25
N LEU A 265 2.64 2.69 30.94
CA LEU A 265 2.67 1.59 31.93
C LEU A 265 3.59 1.92 33.11
N LEU A 266 4.73 2.58 32.86
CA LEU A 266 5.64 3.01 33.92
C LEU A 266 4.95 4.00 34.88
N GLY A 267 4.29 5.02 34.34
CA GLY A 267 3.60 6.03 35.13
C GLY A 267 2.40 5.47 35.90
N LEU A 268 1.62 4.58 35.28
CA LEU A 268 0.42 3.98 35.89
C LEU A 268 0.78 2.96 36.97
N SER A 269 1.73 2.06 36.69
CA SER A 269 2.15 1.03 37.65
C SER A 269 3.06 1.59 38.76
N GLY A 270 3.82 2.65 38.45
CA GLY A 270 4.91 3.13 39.31
C GLY A 270 6.05 2.11 39.43
N LEU A 271 6.14 1.14 38.53
CA LEU A 271 7.06 0.01 38.61
C LEU A 271 7.94 -0.13 37.36
N SER A 272 7.36 -0.52 36.23
CA SER A 272 8.11 -0.89 35.03
C SER A 272 7.37 -0.45 33.77
N HIS A 273 8.14 -0.22 32.71
CA HIS A 273 7.60 -0.02 31.37
C HIS A 273 7.44 -1.34 30.60
N ASP A 274 8.01 -2.44 31.12
CA ASP A 274 7.90 -3.78 30.54
C ASP A 274 6.62 -4.44 31.05
N LEU A 275 5.73 -4.80 30.12
CA LEU A 275 4.44 -5.38 30.47
C LEU A 275 4.58 -6.71 31.24
N ARG A 276 5.63 -7.50 30.98
CA ARG A 276 5.83 -8.79 31.66
C ARG A 276 6.01 -8.61 33.17
N ASP A 277 6.74 -7.59 33.57
CA ASP A 277 6.93 -7.25 34.99
C ASP A 277 5.61 -6.78 35.61
N VAL A 278 4.84 -5.99 34.87
CA VAL A 278 3.54 -5.47 35.30
C VAL A 278 2.51 -6.60 35.45
N GLU A 279 2.44 -7.53 34.49
CA GLU A 279 1.59 -8.73 34.55
C GLU A 279 1.94 -9.61 35.77
N ALA A 280 3.24 -9.87 35.98
CA ALA A 280 3.68 -10.67 37.12
C ALA A 280 3.29 -10.04 38.48
N GLN A 281 3.40 -8.72 38.62
CA GLN A 281 2.98 -8.05 39.87
C GLN A 281 1.45 -7.94 40.00
N ALA A 282 0.72 -7.79 38.89
CA ALA A 282 -0.73 -7.84 38.90
C ALA A 282 -1.26 -9.21 39.37
N ASP A 283 -0.63 -10.29 38.92
CA ASP A 283 -0.92 -11.66 39.37
C ASP A 283 -0.55 -11.87 40.85
N ALA A 284 0.50 -11.20 41.33
CA ALA A 284 0.91 -11.21 42.73
C ALA A 284 0.01 -10.38 43.66
N GLY A 285 -0.92 -9.57 43.12
CA GLY A 285 -1.86 -8.79 43.94
C GLY A 285 -1.76 -7.27 43.82
N ASP A 286 -0.79 -6.71 43.07
CA ASP A 286 -0.64 -5.25 42.99
C ASP A 286 -1.76 -4.62 42.16
N GLU A 287 -2.62 -3.85 42.83
CA GLU A 287 -3.78 -3.18 42.23
C GLU A 287 -3.39 -2.13 41.19
N ARG A 288 -2.27 -1.41 41.37
CA ARG A 288 -1.81 -0.41 40.39
C ARG A 288 -1.38 -1.07 39.09
N CYS A 289 -0.78 -2.25 39.17
CA CYS A 289 -0.39 -3.03 37.99
C CYS A 289 -1.63 -3.57 37.26
N ARG A 290 -2.67 -4.01 37.98
CA ARG A 290 -3.96 -4.39 37.40
C ARG A 290 -4.63 -3.21 36.70
N ASP A 291 -4.71 -2.07 37.37
CA ASP A 291 -5.25 -0.84 36.79
C ASP A 291 -4.49 -0.41 35.53
N ALA A 292 -3.16 -0.50 35.55
CA ALA A 292 -2.34 -0.19 34.38
C ALA A 292 -2.67 -1.09 33.17
N ILE A 293 -2.83 -2.40 33.40
CA ILE A 293 -3.23 -3.38 32.38
C ILE A 293 -4.63 -3.09 31.85
N ASP A 294 -5.58 -2.80 32.74
CA ASP A 294 -6.96 -2.52 32.38
C ASP A 294 -7.08 -1.25 31.55
N VAL A 295 -6.36 -0.19 31.91
CA VAL A 295 -6.30 1.06 31.13
C VAL A 295 -5.65 0.81 29.76
N TYR A 296 -4.57 0.03 29.71
CA TYR A 296 -3.89 -0.34 28.46
C TYR A 296 -4.83 -1.11 27.51
N ALA A 297 -5.47 -2.17 27.99
CA ALA A 297 -6.41 -2.99 27.21
C ALA A 297 -7.68 -2.22 26.82
N HIS A 298 -8.21 -1.38 27.71
CA HIS A 298 -9.35 -0.51 27.42
C HIS A 298 -9.07 0.42 26.24
N ARG A 299 -7.89 1.04 26.20
CA ARG A 299 -7.49 1.95 25.11
C ARG A 299 -7.37 1.21 23.79
N ILE A 300 -6.80 0.01 23.78
CA ILE A 300 -6.75 -0.83 22.57
C ILE A 300 -8.17 -1.14 22.07
N ARG A 301 -9.04 -1.62 22.97
CA ARG A 301 -10.44 -1.96 22.63
C ARG A 301 -11.20 -0.76 22.06
N LYS A 302 -11.02 0.42 22.66
CA LYS A 302 -11.63 1.67 22.19
C LYS A 302 -11.21 1.99 20.75
N TYR A 303 -9.92 1.85 20.43
CA TYR A 303 -9.40 2.07 19.08
C TYR A 303 -9.91 1.03 18.07
N ILE A 304 -9.97 -0.26 18.44
CA ILE A 304 -10.56 -1.30 17.59
C ILE A 304 -12.01 -0.94 17.26
N GLY A 305 -12.82 -0.57 18.26
CA GLY A 305 -14.21 -0.17 18.06
C GLY A 305 -14.34 1.07 17.16
N ALA A 306 -13.52 2.09 17.40
CA ALA A 306 -13.50 3.31 16.59
C ALA A 306 -13.16 3.00 15.12
N TYR A 307 -12.16 2.14 14.88
CA TYR A 307 -11.69 1.87 13.52
C TYR A 307 -12.60 0.91 12.76
N ALA A 308 -13.25 -0.01 13.46
CA ALA A 308 -14.35 -0.79 12.90
C ALA A 308 -15.49 0.15 12.46
N ALA A 309 -15.82 1.17 13.25
CA ALA A 309 -16.84 2.16 12.88
C ALA A 309 -16.42 3.01 11.67
N VAL A 310 -15.16 3.43 11.58
CA VAL A 310 -14.62 4.20 10.44
C VAL A 310 -14.74 3.43 9.11
N MET A 311 -14.50 2.12 9.13
CA MET A 311 -14.58 1.24 7.94
C MET A 311 -15.98 0.64 7.69
N GLY A 312 -16.96 0.92 8.55
CA GLY A 312 -18.30 0.30 8.47
C GLY A 312 -18.29 -1.23 8.69
N GLY A 313 -17.31 -1.74 9.43
CA GLY A 313 -17.14 -3.15 9.77
C GLY A 313 -15.66 -3.57 9.80
N VAL A 314 -15.43 -4.83 10.15
CA VAL A 314 -14.10 -5.44 10.23
C VAL A 314 -14.23 -6.91 9.86
N ASP A 315 -13.27 -7.43 9.10
CA ASP A 315 -13.22 -8.83 8.71
C ASP A 315 -12.16 -9.57 9.54
N VAL A 316 -11.02 -8.91 9.84
CA VAL A 316 -9.92 -9.47 10.63
C VAL A 316 -9.36 -8.45 11.63
N ILE A 317 -9.13 -8.87 12.87
CA ILE A 317 -8.34 -8.15 13.88
C ILE A 317 -7.03 -8.89 14.06
N VAL A 318 -5.92 -8.20 13.84
CA VAL A 318 -4.56 -8.73 13.91
C VAL A 318 -3.88 -8.17 15.16
N PHE A 319 -3.27 -9.03 15.98
CA PHE A 319 -2.34 -8.66 17.03
C PHE A 319 -0.91 -8.97 16.59
N THR A 320 -0.01 -8.02 16.75
CA THR A 320 1.41 -8.18 16.39
C THR A 320 2.31 -7.36 17.31
N GLY A 321 3.63 -7.48 17.14
CA GLY A 321 4.62 -6.84 18.00
C GLY A 321 4.81 -7.60 19.30
N GLY A 322 5.86 -7.23 20.05
CA GLY A 322 6.30 -8.02 21.21
C GLY A 322 5.22 -8.34 22.24
N VAL A 323 4.29 -7.42 22.51
CA VAL A 323 3.14 -7.66 23.39
C VAL A 323 2.02 -8.41 22.66
N GLY A 324 1.68 -8.00 21.43
CA GLY A 324 0.55 -8.58 20.69
C GLY A 324 0.77 -10.05 20.32
N GLU A 325 2.01 -10.44 20.06
CA GLU A 325 2.40 -11.82 19.75
C GLU A 325 2.43 -12.71 21.01
N ASN A 326 2.83 -12.17 22.16
CA ASN A 326 3.16 -12.98 23.33
C ASN A 326 2.17 -12.89 24.51
N SER A 327 1.47 -11.76 24.71
CA SER A 327 0.55 -11.62 25.85
C SER A 327 -0.87 -12.09 25.50
N ALA A 328 -1.18 -13.33 25.89
CA ALA A 328 -2.54 -13.87 25.82
C ALA A 328 -3.53 -13.05 26.67
N GLN A 329 -3.09 -12.48 27.80
CA GLN A 329 -3.91 -11.67 28.68
C GLN A 329 -4.35 -10.38 27.99
N ILE A 330 -3.43 -9.64 27.36
CA ILE A 330 -3.76 -8.42 26.63
C ILE A 330 -4.67 -8.70 25.44
N ARG A 331 -4.38 -9.73 24.63
CA ARG A 331 -5.28 -10.09 23.52
C ARG A 331 -6.71 -10.36 24.00
N ARG A 332 -6.85 -11.13 25.08
CA ARG A 332 -8.14 -11.41 25.72
C ARG A 332 -8.84 -10.12 26.14
N LEU A 333 -8.19 -9.28 26.95
CA LEU A 333 -8.79 -8.05 27.50
C LEU A 333 -9.09 -7.01 26.42
N ALA A 334 -8.25 -6.89 25.39
CA ALA A 334 -8.46 -5.98 24.26
C ALA A 334 -9.66 -6.39 23.39
N THR A 335 -9.92 -7.70 23.28
CA THR A 335 -11.09 -8.24 22.56
C THR A 335 -12.32 -8.44 23.42
N ASP A 336 -12.22 -8.21 24.73
CA ASP A 336 -13.35 -8.35 25.63
C ASP A 336 -14.52 -7.48 25.16
N GLN A 337 -15.74 -7.99 25.25
CA GLN A 337 -16.96 -7.30 24.80
C GLN A 337 -17.00 -6.89 23.32
N LEU A 338 -16.15 -7.45 22.43
CA LEU A 338 -16.25 -7.23 20.98
C LEU A 338 -17.17 -8.23 20.26
N SER A 339 -17.92 -9.05 21.01
CA SER A 339 -18.87 -10.02 20.46
C SER A 339 -19.99 -9.37 19.64
N PHE A 340 -20.36 -8.11 19.92
CA PHE A 340 -21.31 -7.35 19.11
C PHE A 340 -20.79 -7.08 17.69
N LEU A 341 -19.48 -6.93 17.51
CA LEU A 341 -18.84 -6.89 16.19
C LEU A 341 -18.77 -8.29 15.56
N GLY A 342 -18.96 -9.34 16.34
CA GLY A 342 -18.80 -10.73 15.94
C GLY A 342 -17.38 -11.26 16.13
N ALA A 343 -16.52 -10.58 16.89
CA ALA A 343 -15.20 -11.06 17.29
C ALA A 343 -15.31 -11.81 18.62
N VAL A 344 -15.06 -13.12 18.58
CA VAL A 344 -15.11 -14.00 19.76
C VAL A 344 -13.82 -14.81 19.82
N VAL A 345 -13.02 -14.55 20.86
CA VAL A 345 -11.75 -15.24 21.10
C VAL A 345 -11.97 -16.56 21.83
N ASP A 346 -11.28 -17.61 21.41
CA ASP A 346 -11.20 -18.88 22.12
C ASP A 346 -10.09 -18.81 23.17
N HIS A 347 -10.43 -18.97 24.45
CA HIS A 347 -9.49 -18.76 25.55
C HIS A 347 -8.30 -19.71 25.54
N GLN A 348 -8.53 -20.99 25.22
CA GLN A 348 -7.47 -22.00 25.19
C GLN A 348 -6.54 -21.76 24.00
N THR A 349 -7.12 -21.59 22.82
CA THR A 349 -6.37 -21.31 21.57
C THR A 349 -5.56 -20.01 21.69
N ASN A 350 -6.11 -18.98 22.32
CA ASN A 350 -5.39 -17.74 22.59
C ASN A 350 -4.22 -17.91 23.58
N HIS A 351 -4.34 -18.80 24.56
CA HIS A 351 -3.27 -19.12 25.49
C HIS A 351 -2.14 -19.92 24.79
N ASP A 352 -2.50 -20.83 23.89
CA ASP A 352 -1.58 -21.70 23.16
C ASP A 352 -0.92 -21.03 21.93
N CYS A 353 -1.19 -19.75 21.71
CA CYS A 353 -0.68 -18.99 20.58
C CYS A 353 0.86 -18.90 20.59
N ASP A 354 1.49 -19.46 19.56
CA ASP A 354 2.94 -19.53 19.36
C ASP A 354 3.28 -19.14 17.91
N VAL A 355 3.38 -17.83 17.66
CA VAL A 355 3.74 -17.29 16.34
C VAL A 355 5.25 -17.08 16.24
N CYS A 356 5.81 -17.40 15.07
CA CYS A 356 7.22 -17.18 14.75
C CYS A 356 7.38 -16.93 13.24
N PHE A 357 8.60 -16.67 12.74
CA PHE A 357 8.79 -16.41 11.30
C PHE A 357 8.43 -17.61 10.40
N GLU A 358 8.54 -18.83 10.90
CA GLU A 358 8.19 -20.06 10.19
C GLU A 358 6.68 -20.35 10.21
N ARG A 359 5.99 -19.91 11.27
CA ARG A 359 4.53 -20.01 11.45
C ARG A 359 4.00 -18.61 11.79
N PRO A 360 3.92 -17.72 10.78
CA PRO A 360 3.72 -16.31 11.03
C PRO A 360 2.30 -15.94 11.44
N VAL A 361 1.31 -16.83 11.29
CA VAL A 361 -0.10 -16.54 11.59
C VAL A 361 -0.68 -17.62 12.49
N PHE A 362 -1.39 -17.20 13.54
CA PHE A 362 -2.11 -18.09 14.46
C PHE A 362 -3.52 -17.54 14.72
N GLU A 363 -4.56 -18.29 14.36
CA GLU A 363 -5.95 -17.91 14.63
C GLU A 363 -6.29 -18.17 16.10
N ILE A 364 -6.83 -17.16 16.77
CA ILE A 364 -7.26 -17.22 18.17
C ILE A 364 -8.77 -17.04 18.34
N SER A 365 -9.51 -16.81 17.25
CA SER A 365 -10.98 -16.75 17.28
C SER A 365 -11.66 -18.12 17.31
N THR A 366 -12.86 -18.18 17.88
CA THR A 366 -13.70 -19.39 17.82
C THR A 366 -14.17 -19.65 16.38
N LYS A 367 -14.56 -20.90 16.08
CA LYS A 367 -15.12 -21.28 14.77
C LYS A 367 -16.41 -20.52 14.41
N THR A 368 -17.16 -20.04 15.40
CA THR A 368 -18.40 -19.28 15.20
C THR A 368 -18.18 -17.77 15.11
N SER A 369 -16.94 -17.30 15.30
CA SER A 369 -16.58 -15.89 15.17
C SER A 369 -16.77 -15.42 13.74
N ARG A 370 -17.53 -14.34 13.54
CA ARG A 370 -17.74 -13.71 12.22
C ARG A 370 -16.54 -12.87 11.81
N VAL A 371 -15.89 -12.25 12.79
CA VAL A 371 -14.63 -11.52 12.62
C VAL A 371 -13.50 -12.44 13.03
N LYS A 372 -12.51 -12.63 12.18
CA LYS A 372 -11.34 -13.42 12.54
C LYS A 372 -10.44 -12.63 13.47
N VAL A 373 -9.90 -13.29 14.48
CA VAL A 373 -8.89 -12.70 15.37
C VAL A 373 -7.65 -13.55 15.28
N VAL A 374 -6.53 -12.94 14.91
CA VAL A 374 -5.27 -13.63 14.65
C VAL A 374 -4.12 -12.91 15.36
N ALA A 375 -3.13 -13.68 15.81
CA ALA A 375 -1.80 -13.15 16.09
C ALA A 375 -0.93 -13.34 14.85
N ILE A 376 -0.11 -12.35 14.51
CA ILE A 376 0.84 -12.42 13.39
C ILE A 376 2.22 -11.94 13.82
N ALA A 377 3.26 -12.72 13.52
CA ALA A 377 4.65 -12.32 13.72
C ALA A 377 5.04 -11.21 12.72
N THR A 378 5.34 -10.01 13.21
CA THR A 378 5.81 -8.93 12.32
C THR A 378 7.26 -9.15 11.91
N ASP A 379 7.56 -8.96 10.63
CA ASP A 379 8.92 -9.05 10.09
C ASP A 379 9.27 -7.77 9.31
N GLU A 380 9.55 -6.71 10.07
CA GLU A 380 9.88 -5.39 9.51
C GLU A 380 11.18 -5.44 8.70
N GLU A 381 12.19 -6.19 9.18
CA GLU A 381 13.45 -6.33 8.47
C GLU A 381 13.27 -7.01 7.11
N ARG A 382 12.43 -8.05 7.01
CA ARG A 382 12.12 -8.68 5.71
C ARG A 382 11.35 -7.74 4.80
N ALA A 383 10.39 -6.98 5.32
CA ALA A 383 9.65 -5.98 4.54
C ALA A 383 10.59 -4.91 3.96
N ILE A 384 11.55 -4.42 4.75
CA ILE A 384 12.55 -3.46 4.28
C ILE A 384 13.46 -4.09 3.22
N ALA A 385 13.89 -5.33 3.43
CA ALA A 385 14.73 -6.06 2.47
C ALA A 385 14.02 -6.26 1.12
N GLN A 386 12.70 -6.49 1.13
CA GLN A 386 11.90 -6.64 -0.08
C GLN A 386 11.79 -5.31 -0.85
N ASP A 387 11.45 -4.21 -0.19
CA ASP A 387 11.38 -2.89 -0.82
C ASP A 387 12.72 -2.49 -1.43
N ALA A 388 13.81 -2.65 -0.66
CA ALA A 388 15.15 -2.31 -1.12
C ALA A 388 15.58 -3.17 -2.32
N ALA A 389 15.25 -4.46 -2.30
CA ALA A 389 15.54 -5.37 -3.40
C ALA A 389 14.78 -5.02 -4.68
N GLN A 390 13.51 -4.64 -4.56
CA GLN A 390 12.68 -4.24 -5.68
C GLN A 390 13.23 -2.97 -6.35
N ILE A 391 13.57 -1.96 -5.55
CA ILE A 391 14.17 -0.71 -6.07
C ILE A 391 15.50 -1.00 -6.76
N HIS A 392 16.37 -1.81 -6.15
CA HIS A 392 17.64 -2.18 -6.80
C HIS A 392 17.43 -2.91 -8.13
N GLN A 393 16.50 -3.86 -8.21
CA GLN A 393 16.18 -4.54 -9.46
C GLN A 393 15.69 -3.58 -10.54
N SER A 394 14.91 -2.54 -10.16
CA SER A 394 14.46 -1.52 -11.12
C SER A 394 15.61 -0.69 -11.70
N LEU A 395 16.74 -0.56 -11.00
CA LEU A 395 17.94 0.13 -11.49
C LEU A 395 18.79 -0.74 -12.43
N LEU A 396 18.71 -2.07 -12.30
CA LEU A 396 19.46 -3.02 -13.13
C LEU A 396 18.74 -3.37 -14.44
N GLY A 397 17.44 -3.07 -14.55
CA GLY A 397 16.71 -3.13 -15.82
C GLY A 397 16.94 -1.86 -16.63
N ASP A 398 17.10 -1.98 -17.95
CA ASP A 398 17.06 -0.84 -18.89
C ASP A 398 15.89 0.09 -18.52
N GLU A 399 16.07 1.40 -18.67
CA GLU A 399 14.99 2.41 -18.55
C GLU A 399 13.86 2.06 -19.53
N VAL A 400 12.94 1.18 -19.10
CA VAL A 400 11.76 0.90 -19.88
C VAL A 400 10.78 2.01 -19.52
N SER A 401 10.50 2.88 -20.49
CA SER A 401 9.50 3.95 -20.40
C SER A 401 8.16 3.43 -19.91
N MET A 402 7.68 3.93 -18.76
CA MET A 402 6.36 3.61 -18.18
C MET A 402 5.19 4.26 -18.95
N ALA A 403 5.45 4.78 -20.16
CA ALA A 403 4.43 5.32 -21.03
C ALA A 403 3.62 4.19 -21.68
N ILE A 404 2.31 4.38 -21.71
CA ILE A 404 1.36 3.57 -22.47
C ILE A 404 0.95 4.37 -23.71
N PRO A 405 1.16 3.86 -24.93
CA PRO A 405 0.61 4.48 -26.14
C PRO A 405 -0.92 4.54 -26.08
N ILE A 406 -1.53 5.66 -26.47
CA ILE A 406 -2.99 5.82 -26.56
C ILE A 406 -3.45 5.70 -28.01
N ALA A 407 -4.41 4.81 -28.23
CA ALA A 407 -5.13 4.65 -29.48
C ALA A 407 -6.57 5.16 -29.35
N ILE A 408 -6.91 6.16 -30.16
CA ILE A 408 -8.28 6.65 -30.31
C ILE A 408 -9.01 5.71 -31.28
N SER A 409 -9.98 4.97 -30.75
CA SER A 409 -10.82 4.05 -31.51
C SER A 409 -11.96 4.82 -32.16
N ALA A 410 -11.94 4.89 -33.49
CA ALA A 410 -13.09 5.36 -34.25
C ALA A 410 -14.19 4.30 -34.26
N ARG A 411 -15.44 4.74 -34.50
CA ARG A 411 -16.58 3.85 -34.70
C ARG A 411 -16.27 2.75 -35.73
N HIS A 412 -16.59 1.50 -35.40
CA HIS A 412 -16.25 0.36 -36.24
C HIS A 412 -17.12 -0.87 -35.94
N VAL A 413 -17.03 -1.87 -36.82
CA VAL A 413 -17.84 -3.10 -36.74
C VAL A 413 -16.95 -4.33 -36.79
N HIS A 414 -17.17 -5.27 -35.88
CA HIS A 414 -16.73 -6.66 -35.98
C HIS A 414 -17.93 -7.52 -36.38
N LEU A 415 -17.74 -8.41 -37.36
CA LEU A 415 -18.83 -9.24 -37.91
C LEU A 415 -18.61 -10.72 -37.62
N SER A 416 -19.73 -11.45 -37.49
CA SER A 416 -19.74 -12.91 -37.55
C SER A 416 -19.75 -13.39 -39.01
N ARG A 417 -19.46 -14.68 -39.22
CA ARG A 417 -19.49 -15.27 -40.58
C ARG A 417 -20.86 -15.12 -41.24
N GLU A 418 -21.93 -15.38 -40.50
CA GLU A 418 -23.31 -15.23 -40.99
C GLU A 418 -23.63 -13.78 -41.39
N ALA A 419 -23.13 -12.81 -40.61
CA ALA A 419 -23.33 -11.41 -40.93
C ALA A 419 -22.54 -10.96 -42.16
N VAL A 420 -21.30 -11.45 -42.32
CA VAL A 420 -20.53 -11.21 -43.56
C VAL A 420 -21.30 -11.73 -44.77
N ASN A 421 -21.86 -12.94 -44.68
CA ASN A 421 -22.65 -13.51 -45.77
C ASN A 421 -23.89 -12.67 -46.09
N SER A 422 -24.59 -12.19 -45.06
CA SER A 422 -25.82 -11.39 -45.21
C SER A 422 -25.56 -9.99 -45.78
N LEU A 423 -24.41 -9.39 -45.44
CA LEU A 423 -24.11 -7.99 -45.76
C LEU A 423 -23.29 -7.84 -47.06
N PHE A 424 -22.46 -8.82 -47.40
CA PHE A 424 -21.52 -8.77 -48.53
C PHE A 424 -21.70 -9.91 -49.54
N GLY A 425 -22.49 -10.94 -49.24
CA GLY A 425 -22.76 -12.08 -50.11
C GLY A 425 -22.17 -13.39 -49.57
N GLU A 426 -22.75 -14.53 -49.98
CA GLU A 426 -22.29 -15.86 -49.55
C GLU A 426 -20.80 -16.06 -49.85
N ASP A 427 -20.11 -16.69 -48.89
CA ASP A 427 -18.67 -17.00 -48.92
C ASP A 427 -17.72 -15.81 -49.08
N HIS A 428 -18.21 -14.57 -48.95
CA HIS A 428 -17.38 -13.36 -49.03
C HIS A 428 -16.27 -13.39 -47.98
N GLN A 429 -15.04 -13.09 -48.40
CA GLN A 429 -13.89 -12.97 -47.50
C GLN A 429 -13.58 -11.50 -47.28
N LEU A 430 -13.48 -11.09 -46.01
CA LEU A 430 -13.11 -9.72 -45.66
C LEU A 430 -11.72 -9.41 -46.23
N THR A 431 -11.59 -8.29 -46.92
CA THR A 431 -10.36 -7.89 -47.61
C THR A 431 -9.52 -7.02 -46.68
N PRO A 432 -8.33 -7.47 -46.22
CA PRO A 432 -7.48 -6.64 -45.37
C PRO A 432 -7.04 -5.36 -46.10
N LEU A 433 -7.22 -4.22 -45.45
CA LEU A 433 -6.78 -2.90 -45.93
C LEU A 433 -5.47 -2.47 -45.25
N ARG A 434 -5.42 -2.54 -43.91
CA ARG A 434 -4.22 -2.23 -43.12
C ARG A 434 -4.23 -2.97 -41.79
N ALA A 435 -3.05 -3.35 -41.30
CA ALA A 435 -2.90 -3.87 -39.94
C ALA A 435 -3.27 -2.80 -38.91
N LEU A 436 -3.80 -3.24 -37.77
CA LEU A 436 -4.01 -2.42 -36.60
C LEU A 436 -2.86 -2.61 -35.60
N SER A 437 -2.83 -1.79 -34.56
CA SER A 437 -1.82 -1.81 -33.50
C SER A 437 -1.76 -3.14 -32.75
N GLN A 438 -2.93 -3.74 -32.49
CA GLN A 438 -3.04 -5.03 -31.80
C GLN A 438 -2.69 -6.19 -32.75
N PRO A 439 -1.82 -7.13 -32.34
CA PRO A 439 -1.38 -8.24 -33.17
C PRO A 439 -2.54 -9.05 -33.76
N GLY A 440 -2.49 -9.29 -35.08
CA GLY A 440 -3.47 -10.11 -35.79
C GLY A 440 -4.80 -9.41 -36.14
N GLN A 441 -5.02 -8.16 -35.71
CA GLN A 441 -6.20 -7.36 -36.08
C GLN A 441 -5.91 -6.49 -37.32
N PHE A 442 -6.91 -6.25 -38.16
CA PHE A 442 -6.77 -5.43 -39.36
C PHE A 442 -8.07 -4.70 -39.69
N ALA A 443 -7.96 -3.50 -40.25
CA ALA A 443 -9.09 -2.83 -40.88
C ALA A 443 -9.33 -3.44 -42.26
N CYS A 444 -10.59 -3.58 -42.66
CA CYS A 444 -10.98 -4.16 -43.94
C CYS A 444 -11.36 -3.09 -44.98
N GLN A 445 -11.36 -3.42 -46.28
CA GLN A 445 -11.84 -2.50 -47.32
C GLN A 445 -13.36 -2.26 -47.21
N GLU A 446 -14.05 -3.23 -46.64
CA GLU A 446 -15.48 -3.25 -46.40
C GLU A 446 -15.91 -2.22 -45.35
N SER A 447 -17.11 -1.68 -45.56
CA SER A 447 -17.82 -0.83 -44.63
C SER A 447 -19.32 -1.11 -44.69
N VAL A 448 -20.03 -0.81 -43.61
CA VAL A 448 -21.49 -0.93 -43.50
C VAL A 448 -22.09 0.39 -43.04
N ASP A 449 -23.35 0.62 -43.38
CA ASP A 449 -24.11 1.73 -42.80
C ASP A 449 -24.81 1.25 -41.53
N LEU A 450 -24.72 2.05 -40.46
CA LEU A 450 -25.46 1.84 -39.22
C LEU A 450 -26.76 2.63 -39.30
N ILE A 451 -27.90 1.96 -39.32
CA ILE A 451 -29.22 2.56 -39.44
C ILE A 451 -29.89 2.53 -38.06
N GLY A 452 -29.99 3.70 -37.43
CA GLY A 452 -30.72 3.88 -36.18
C GLY A 452 -32.11 4.49 -36.40
N PRO A 453 -32.96 4.57 -35.36
CA PRO A 453 -34.31 5.14 -35.45
C PRO A 453 -34.36 6.60 -35.89
N LYS A 454 -33.31 7.37 -35.64
CA LYS A 454 -33.26 8.81 -35.90
C LYS A 454 -32.50 9.16 -37.17
N ARG A 455 -31.30 8.60 -37.37
CA ARG A 455 -30.44 8.82 -38.55
C ARG A 455 -29.59 7.59 -38.85
N THR A 456 -28.94 7.64 -40.00
CA THR A 456 -27.94 6.66 -40.45
C THR A 456 -26.53 7.24 -40.29
N ILE A 457 -25.58 6.41 -39.85
CA ILE A 457 -24.14 6.68 -39.96
C ILE A 457 -23.60 5.82 -41.09
N GLU A 458 -23.15 6.45 -42.17
CA GLU A 458 -22.72 5.76 -43.38
C GLU A 458 -21.25 5.32 -43.32
N ARG A 459 -20.92 4.25 -44.05
CA ARG A 459 -19.54 3.77 -44.30
C ARG A 459 -18.70 3.52 -43.04
N VAL A 460 -19.30 2.90 -42.02
CA VAL A 460 -18.58 2.45 -40.82
C VAL A 460 -17.70 1.25 -41.15
N ARG A 461 -16.42 1.34 -40.77
CA ARG A 461 -15.36 0.40 -41.15
C ARG A 461 -15.58 -0.98 -40.50
N VAL A 462 -15.43 -2.04 -41.29
CA VAL A 462 -15.35 -3.41 -40.76
C VAL A 462 -13.92 -3.72 -40.33
N LEU A 463 -13.75 -4.33 -39.16
CA LEU A 463 -12.48 -4.84 -38.65
C LEU A 463 -12.48 -6.37 -38.66
N GLY A 464 -11.32 -6.93 -39.00
CA GLY A 464 -11.04 -8.35 -38.99
C GLY A 464 -10.04 -8.73 -37.90
N PRO A 465 -9.96 -10.03 -37.55
CA PRO A 465 -10.66 -11.15 -38.19
C PRO A 465 -12.15 -11.25 -37.79
N ILE A 466 -12.90 -12.08 -38.51
CA ILE A 466 -14.29 -12.43 -38.18
C ILE A 466 -14.36 -12.97 -36.76
N ARG A 467 -15.39 -12.56 -36.01
CA ARG A 467 -15.64 -12.98 -34.63
C ARG A 467 -16.79 -14.00 -34.56
N SER A 468 -16.99 -14.59 -33.40
CA SER A 468 -18.17 -15.45 -33.15
C SER A 468 -19.47 -14.65 -33.18
N ASN A 469 -19.46 -13.43 -32.66
CA ASN A 469 -20.61 -12.54 -32.56
C ASN A 469 -20.34 -11.21 -33.27
N CYS A 470 -21.41 -10.54 -33.72
CA CYS A 470 -21.31 -9.18 -34.22
C CYS A 470 -21.16 -8.19 -33.06
N GLN A 471 -20.32 -7.18 -33.23
CA GLN A 471 -20.10 -6.11 -32.27
C GLN A 471 -19.86 -4.80 -32.99
N ILE A 472 -20.58 -3.76 -32.59
CA ILE A 472 -20.48 -2.42 -33.14
C ILE A 472 -20.09 -1.51 -32.00
N GLU A 473 -18.94 -0.85 -32.14
CA GLU A 473 -18.46 0.14 -31.18
C GLU A 473 -18.73 1.53 -31.74
N VAL A 474 -19.44 2.36 -30.97
CA VAL A 474 -19.79 3.75 -31.30
C VAL A 474 -19.45 4.68 -30.13
N SER A 475 -19.32 5.98 -30.39
CA SER A 475 -19.21 6.97 -29.31
C SER A 475 -20.59 7.46 -28.85
N ARG A 476 -20.64 8.19 -27.74
CA ARG A 476 -21.90 8.76 -27.23
C ARG A 476 -22.54 9.77 -28.19
N THR A 477 -21.72 10.51 -28.94
CA THR A 477 -22.19 11.40 -30.01
C THR A 477 -22.89 10.63 -31.14
N ASP A 478 -22.44 9.40 -31.41
CA ASP A 478 -23.02 8.54 -32.43
C ASP A 478 -24.36 7.94 -32.00
N GLU A 479 -24.49 7.58 -30.73
CA GLU A 479 -25.76 7.18 -30.10
C GLU A 479 -26.84 8.26 -30.31
N PHE A 480 -26.52 9.53 -29.99
CA PHE A 480 -27.44 10.66 -30.20
C PHE A 480 -27.80 10.88 -31.67
N THR A 481 -26.88 10.53 -32.57
CA THR A 481 -27.09 10.63 -34.02
C THR A 481 -28.03 9.52 -34.50
N LEU A 482 -27.75 8.28 -34.12
CA LEU A 482 -28.53 7.09 -34.47
C LEU A 482 -29.90 7.08 -33.79
N GLY A 483 -30.05 7.71 -32.61
CA GLY A 483 -31.28 7.65 -31.82
C GLY A 483 -31.42 6.34 -31.06
N VAL A 484 -30.31 5.81 -30.57
CA VAL A 484 -30.18 4.57 -29.80
C VAL A 484 -29.40 4.89 -28.53
N ASP A 485 -29.66 4.16 -27.45
CA ASP A 485 -28.94 4.29 -26.18
C ASP A 485 -28.06 3.06 -26.02
N ALA A 486 -26.77 3.14 -26.38
CA ALA A 486 -25.89 1.98 -26.37
C ALA A 486 -25.22 1.85 -25.00
N PRO A 487 -25.27 0.68 -24.34
CA PRO A 487 -24.64 0.54 -23.03
C PRO A 487 -23.12 0.54 -23.15
N VAL A 488 -22.45 1.08 -22.13
CA VAL A 488 -21.00 0.90 -21.96
C VAL A 488 -20.71 -0.56 -21.61
N ARG A 489 -19.85 -1.23 -22.39
CA ARG A 489 -19.53 -2.65 -22.25
C ARG A 489 -18.06 -2.96 -22.51
N ARG A 490 -17.56 -4.05 -21.91
CA ARG A 490 -16.26 -4.61 -22.27
C ARG A 490 -16.31 -5.07 -23.74
N SER A 491 -15.30 -4.75 -24.52
CA SER A 491 -15.20 -5.27 -25.90
C SER A 491 -15.18 -6.80 -25.88
N GLY A 492 -16.16 -7.40 -26.55
CA GLY A 492 -16.49 -8.84 -26.55
C GLY A 492 -17.78 -9.20 -25.81
N ASP A 493 -18.27 -8.33 -24.92
CA ASP A 493 -19.49 -8.54 -24.14
C ASP A 493 -20.67 -7.77 -24.77
N VAL A 494 -21.38 -8.45 -25.66
CA VAL A 494 -22.50 -7.89 -26.42
C VAL A 494 -23.88 -8.28 -25.88
N ALA A 495 -23.93 -9.10 -24.83
CA ALA A 495 -25.19 -9.64 -24.32
C ALA A 495 -26.09 -8.53 -23.77
N GLY A 496 -27.35 -8.49 -24.22
CA GLY A 496 -28.33 -7.48 -23.79
C GLY A 496 -27.94 -6.05 -24.18
N SER A 497 -27.09 -5.89 -25.19
CA SER A 497 -26.75 -4.59 -25.77
C SER A 497 -27.78 -4.12 -26.79
N SER A 498 -27.63 -2.90 -27.28
CA SER A 498 -28.70 -2.24 -28.03
C SER A 498 -28.86 -2.81 -29.44
N PRO A 499 -30.10 -2.87 -29.97
CA PRO A 499 -30.35 -3.33 -31.33
C PRO A 499 -29.87 -2.28 -32.34
N ILE A 500 -29.47 -2.75 -33.52
CA ILE A 500 -29.08 -1.88 -34.64
C ILE A 500 -29.30 -2.61 -35.96
N THR A 501 -29.62 -1.86 -37.02
CA THR A 501 -29.65 -2.41 -38.38
C THR A 501 -28.37 -2.04 -39.11
N LEU A 502 -27.70 -3.03 -39.67
CA LEU A 502 -26.55 -2.89 -40.54
C LEU A 502 -27.00 -2.99 -41.99
N LYS A 503 -26.47 -2.15 -42.88
CA LYS A 503 -26.67 -2.26 -44.33
C LYS A 503 -25.33 -2.35 -45.05
N GLY A 504 -25.13 -3.44 -45.77
CA GLY A 504 -24.00 -3.67 -46.66
C GLY A 504 -24.43 -3.61 -48.13
N PRO A 505 -23.50 -3.82 -49.07
CA PRO A 505 -23.77 -3.79 -50.50
C PRO A 505 -24.70 -4.91 -50.98
N ALA A 506 -24.70 -6.07 -50.33
CA ALA A 506 -25.50 -7.23 -50.73
C ALA A 506 -26.84 -7.34 -49.98
N GLY A 507 -26.99 -6.66 -48.85
CA GLY A 507 -28.19 -6.78 -48.03
C GLY A 507 -28.16 -5.98 -46.73
N SER A 508 -29.17 -6.19 -45.89
CA SER A 508 -29.28 -5.59 -44.57
C SER A 508 -29.53 -6.65 -43.51
N LEU A 509 -28.95 -6.46 -42.34
CA LEU A 509 -29.08 -7.34 -41.19
C LEU A 509 -29.55 -6.54 -39.98
N SER A 510 -30.65 -6.96 -39.35
CA SER A 510 -31.08 -6.38 -38.08
C SER A 510 -30.57 -7.23 -36.94
N LEU A 511 -29.78 -6.62 -36.06
CA LEU A 511 -29.25 -7.24 -34.86
C LEU A 511 -30.13 -6.87 -33.68
N SER A 512 -30.54 -7.86 -32.90
CA SER A 512 -31.27 -7.64 -31.64
C SER A 512 -30.36 -7.14 -30.53
N GLU A 513 -29.06 -7.43 -30.63
CA GLU A 513 -27.98 -6.98 -29.75
C GLU A 513 -26.67 -6.89 -30.54
N GLY A 514 -25.73 -6.06 -30.09
CA GLY A 514 -24.40 -5.92 -30.68
C GLY A 514 -23.86 -4.50 -30.64
N LEU A 515 -24.71 -3.48 -30.44
CA LEU A 515 -24.29 -2.07 -30.38
C LEU A 515 -23.91 -1.65 -28.97
N ILE A 516 -22.66 -1.23 -28.78
CA ILE A 516 -22.10 -0.81 -27.49
C ILE A 516 -21.29 0.49 -27.61
N CYS A 517 -21.16 1.20 -26.50
CA CYS A 517 -20.03 2.10 -26.27
C CYS A 517 -18.90 1.28 -25.64
N ALA A 518 -17.71 1.30 -26.23
CA ALA A 518 -16.61 0.50 -25.70
C ALA A 518 -16.16 1.06 -24.36
N TRP A 519 -16.06 0.22 -23.34
CA TRP A 519 -15.42 0.59 -22.09
C TRP A 519 -13.93 0.80 -22.36
N ARG A 520 -13.43 2.03 -22.14
CA ARG A 520 -12.00 2.35 -22.21
C ARG A 520 -11.15 1.33 -21.43
N HIS A 521 -10.05 0.92 -22.02
CA HIS A 521 -9.25 -0.17 -21.48
C HIS A 521 -7.79 -0.11 -21.93
N ILE A 522 -6.92 -0.84 -21.24
CA ILE A 522 -5.52 -1.04 -21.59
C ILE A 522 -5.31 -2.51 -21.95
N HIS A 523 -4.72 -2.75 -23.11
CA HIS A 523 -4.16 -4.05 -23.46
C HIS A 523 -2.76 -4.19 -22.89
N MET A 524 -2.47 -5.29 -22.21
CA MET A 524 -1.18 -5.59 -21.60
C MET A 524 -0.76 -7.03 -21.88
N THR A 525 0.53 -7.28 -22.09
CA THR A 525 1.09 -8.63 -21.92
C THR A 525 1.19 -8.98 -20.43
N PRO A 526 1.35 -10.26 -20.03
CA PRO A 526 1.63 -10.61 -18.64
C PRO A 526 2.87 -9.92 -18.08
N THR A 527 3.88 -9.69 -18.93
CA THR A 527 5.08 -8.93 -18.56
C THR A 527 4.78 -7.46 -18.30
N ASP A 528 3.94 -6.83 -19.14
CA ASP A 528 3.50 -5.45 -18.92
C ASP A 528 2.68 -5.34 -17.62
N ALA A 529 1.73 -6.26 -17.40
CA ALA A 529 0.88 -6.27 -16.21
C ALA A 529 1.70 -6.38 -14.92
N LEU A 530 2.66 -7.32 -14.89
CA LEU A 530 3.62 -7.46 -13.79
C LEU A 530 4.44 -6.18 -13.59
N ARG A 531 4.89 -5.56 -14.69
CA ARG A 531 5.69 -4.33 -14.67
C ARG A 531 4.92 -3.12 -14.14
N PHE A 532 3.63 -3.02 -14.46
CA PHE A 532 2.75 -1.95 -13.96
C PHE A 532 2.10 -2.28 -12.60
N GLY A 533 2.30 -3.50 -12.07
CA GLY A 533 1.74 -3.93 -10.80
C GLY A 533 0.22 -4.08 -10.83
N VAL A 534 -0.33 -4.53 -11.95
CA VAL A 534 -1.79 -4.68 -12.20
C VAL A 534 -2.12 -6.09 -12.69
N ASP A 535 -3.35 -6.55 -12.47
CA ASP A 535 -3.84 -7.87 -12.92
C ASP A 535 -4.91 -7.76 -14.03
N ASP A 536 -5.25 -8.88 -14.70
CA ASP A 536 -6.39 -8.89 -15.64
C ASP A 536 -7.70 -8.54 -14.91
N GLY A 537 -8.49 -7.63 -15.51
CA GLY A 537 -9.77 -7.18 -14.96
C GLY A 537 -9.68 -6.10 -13.90
N ASP A 538 -8.49 -5.58 -13.62
CA ASP A 538 -8.29 -4.41 -12.78
C ASP A 538 -8.84 -3.14 -13.44
N VAL A 539 -9.24 -2.14 -12.64
CA VAL A 539 -9.74 -0.85 -13.13
C VAL A 539 -8.87 0.26 -12.56
N VAL A 540 -8.12 0.94 -13.45
CA VAL A 540 -7.07 1.92 -13.12
C VAL A 540 -7.50 3.35 -13.46
N GLU A 541 -6.73 4.32 -12.96
CA GLU A 541 -6.74 5.70 -13.44
C GLU A 541 -5.48 5.94 -14.29
N VAL A 542 -5.60 6.67 -15.40
CA VAL A 542 -4.47 6.99 -16.30
C VAL A 542 -4.35 8.50 -16.45
N ARG A 543 -3.20 9.08 -16.10
CA ARG A 543 -2.90 10.49 -16.35
C ARG A 543 -2.39 10.67 -17.77
N VAL A 544 -2.85 11.72 -18.42
CA VAL A 544 -2.31 12.18 -19.69
C VAL A 544 -1.88 13.63 -19.52
N ASP A 545 -0.63 13.89 -19.89
CA ASP A 545 -0.01 15.20 -19.84
C ASP A 545 -0.01 15.74 -21.27
N THR A 546 -0.94 16.64 -21.58
CA THR A 546 -0.97 17.37 -22.86
C THR A 546 -0.56 18.81 -22.62
N ASP A 547 0.08 19.44 -23.61
CA ASP A 547 0.60 20.82 -23.54
C ASP A 547 -0.48 21.80 -23.03
N GLY A 548 -0.48 22.07 -21.72
CA GLY A 548 -1.35 23.04 -21.06
C GLY A 548 -2.53 22.49 -20.24
N ARG A 549 -2.79 21.17 -20.18
CA ARG A 549 -3.81 20.57 -19.29
C ARG A 549 -3.47 19.15 -18.84
N ASP A 550 -3.39 18.98 -17.52
CA ASP A 550 -3.40 17.65 -16.89
C ASP A 550 -4.81 17.04 -16.91
N LEU A 551 -4.97 15.86 -17.51
CA LEU A 551 -6.22 15.08 -17.48
C LEU A 551 -5.98 13.69 -16.87
N ILE A 552 -6.96 13.19 -16.11
CA ILE A 552 -6.97 11.82 -15.59
C ILE A 552 -8.20 11.09 -16.15
N PHE A 553 -7.96 10.02 -16.91
CA PHE A 553 -8.99 9.06 -17.27
C PHE A 553 -9.24 8.11 -16.10
N GLY A 554 -10.39 8.24 -15.45
CA GLY A 554 -10.88 7.24 -14.50
C GLY A 554 -11.53 6.04 -15.20
N ASP A 555 -11.75 4.98 -14.43
CA ASP A 555 -12.45 3.76 -14.84
C ASP A 555 -11.84 3.07 -16.08
N VAL A 556 -10.52 2.87 -16.13
CA VAL A 556 -9.86 2.22 -17.26
C VAL A 556 -9.62 0.73 -16.98
N LEU A 557 -10.26 -0.15 -17.74
CA LEU A 557 -10.15 -1.61 -17.54
C LEU A 557 -8.80 -2.16 -18.03
N VAL A 558 -8.09 -2.94 -17.23
CA VAL A 558 -6.88 -3.68 -17.61
C VAL A 558 -7.28 -5.02 -18.21
N ARG A 559 -6.69 -5.33 -19.38
CA ARG A 559 -6.86 -6.61 -20.07
C ARG A 559 -5.50 -7.23 -20.33
N VAL A 560 -5.25 -8.40 -19.78
CA VAL A 560 -3.97 -9.09 -19.88
C VAL A 560 -4.09 -10.30 -20.80
N SER A 561 -3.24 -10.37 -21.83
CA SER A 561 -3.14 -11.52 -22.73
C SER A 561 -1.74 -11.58 -23.33
N PRO A 562 -1.14 -12.78 -23.51
CA PRO A 562 0.13 -12.90 -24.22
C PRO A 562 0.08 -12.44 -25.68
N ASN A 563 -1.12 -12.29 -26.25
CA ASN A 563 -1.34 -11.85 -27.63
C ASN A 563 -1.54 -10.34 -27.78
N TYR A 564 -1.47 -9.58 -26.69
CA TYR A 564 -1.65 -8.13 -26.71
C TYR A 564 -0.35 -7.36 -26.95
N ARG A 565 -0.50 -6.12 -27.41
CA ARG A 565 0.54 -5.10 -27.36
C ARG A 565 0.09 -3.99 -26.40
N LEU A 566 1.00 -3.48 -25.59
CA LEU A 566 0.74 -2.39 -24.64
C LEU A 566 0.13 -1.17 -25.35
N GLU A 567 -1.15 -0.89 -25.06
CA GLU A 567 -1.88 0.23 -25.66
C GLU A 567 -3.17 0.52 -24.88
N MET A 568 -3.47 1.79 -24.60
CA MET A 568 -4.73 2.24 -24.05
C MET A 568 -5.70 2.61 -25.17
N HIS A 569 -6.91 2.08 -25.13
CA HIS A 569 -7.98 2.37 -26.09
C HIS A 569 -9.03 3.27 -25.45
N ILE A 570 -9.31 4.40 -26.11
CA ILE A 570 -10.38 5.35 -25.77
C ILE A 570 -11.25 5.60 -27.00
N ASP A 571 -12.46 6.08 -26.80
CA ASP A 571 -13.34 6.46 -27.91
C ASP A 571 -13.01 7.86 -28.48
N THR A 572 -13.71 8.23 -29.56
CA THR A 572 -13.47 9.50 -30.26
C THR A 572 -13.92 10.72 -29.44
N ASP A 573 -14.98 10.60 -28.63
CA ASP A 573 -15.47 11.68 -27.78
C ASP A 573 -14.50 11.93 -26.62
N GLU A 574 -13.96 10.85 -26.03
CA GLU A 574 -12.94 10.85 -24.99
C GLU A 574 -11.63 11.48 -25.50
N GLY A 575 -11.16 11.10 -26.69
CA GLY A 575 -9.97 11.68 -27.31
C GLY A 575 -10.14 13.17 -27.59
N ASN A 576 -11.29 13.58 -28.14
CA ASN A 576 -11.60 14.99 -28.40
C ASN A 576 -11.69 15.81 -27.11
N ALA A 577 -12.32 15.27 -26.06
CA ALA A 577 -12.42 15.95 -24.76
C ALA A 577 -11.06 16.14 -24.07
N ALA A 578 -10.12 15.24 -24.36
CA ALA A 578 -8.75 15.27 -23.86
C ALA A 578 -7.77 16.03 -24.76
N GLU A 579 -8.23 16.57 -25.90
CA GLU A 579 -7.39 17.23 -26.92
C GLU A 579 -6.25 16.33 -27.44
N LEU A 580 -6.50 15.01 -27.51
CA LEU A 580 -5.52 14.01 -27.93
C LEU A 580 -5.53 13.76 -29.44
N SER A 581 -4.34 13.50 -29.98
CA SER A 581 -4.09 13.02 -31.32
C SER A 581 -3.82 11.50 -31.32
N PRO A 582 -4.13 10.78 -32.41
CA PRO A 582 -3.77 9.37 -32.52
C PRO A 582 -2.26 9.15 -32.36
N GLY A 583 -1.85 8.35 -31.36
CA GLY A 583 -0.45 8.04 -31.08
C GLY A 583 0.17 8.79 -29.90
N ASP A 584 -0.57 9.66 -29.21
CA ASP A 584 -0.11 10.31 -27.98
C ASP A 584 0.18 9.28 -26.87
N SER A 585 1.13 9.58 -25.98
CA SER A 585 1.46 8.70 -24.86
C SER A 585 0.74 9.09 -23.58
N GLY A 586 0.04 8.14 -22.96
CA GLY A 586 -0.46 8.22 -21.60
C GLY A 586 0.61 7.79 -20.62
N ILE A 587 0.80 8.54 -19.53
CA ILE A 587 1.77 8.19 -18.50
C ILE A 587 0.99 7.56 -17.35
N LEU A 588 1.22 6.26 -17.12
CA LEU A 588 0.85 5.66 -15.83
C LEU A 588 1.74 6.29 -14.77
N THR A 589 1.21 7.31 -14.10
CA THR A 589 1.92 7.93 -12.98
C THR A 589 1.73 7.01 -11.78
N MET A 590 2.82 6.54 -11.18
CA MET A 590 2.80 6.19 -9.76
C MET A 590 2.53 7.49 -9.01
N THR A 591 1.27 7.77 -8.75
CA THR A 591 0.84 9.04 -8.19
C THR A 591 1.37 9.21 -6.77
N GLY A 592 2.00 10.35 -6.47
CA GLY A 592 2.24 10.86 -5.10
C GLY A 592 0.98 11.42 -4.41
N ALA A 593 -0.19 11.18 -5.02
CA ALA A 593 -1.52 11.26 -4.45
C ALA A 593 -2.11 9.84 -4.50
N THR A 594 -3.15 9.49 -3.74
CA THR A 594 -3.82 8.20 -3.96
C THR A 594 -4.56 8.19 -5.31
N ALA A 595 -3.92 7.77 -6.40
CA ALA A 595 -4.62 6.96 -7.39
C ALA A 595 -4.75 5.57 -6.77
N HIS A 596 -5.99 5.18 -6.50
CA HIS A 596 -6.27 3.77 -6.31
C HIS A 596 -6.49 3.20 -7.69
N LEU A 597 -5.77 2.13 -8.02
CA LEU A 597 -6.40 1.03 -8.70
C LEU A 597 -7.63 0.62 -7.87
N ARG A 598 -8.77 1.21 -8.21
CA ARG A 598 -10.04 1.00 -7.53
C ARG A 598 -10.84 0.15 -8.49
N LYS A 599 -10.93 -1.15 -8.21
CA LYS A 599 -11.95 -2.03 -8.80
C LYS A 599 -13.31 -1.32 -8.70
N GLY A 600 -13.78 -0.80 -9.81
CA GLY A 600 -15.15 -0.33 -9.94
C GLY A 600 -16.07 -1.55 -9.77
N LYS A 601 -17.06 -1.44 -8.88
CA LYS A 601 -18.27 -2.24 -9.09
C LYS A 601 -18.92 -1.67 -10.35
N LEU A 602 -19.19 -2.51 -11.34
CA LEU A 602 -20.34 -2.27 -12.21
C LEU A 602 -21.55 -2.13 -11.26
N SER A 603 -22.15 -0.93 -11.24
CA SER A 603 -23.44 -0.70 -10.60
C SER A 603 -24.54 -1.43 -11.34
#